data_AF-A0AAE7NYW4-F1
#
_entry.id   AF-A0AAE7NYW4-F1
#
_cell.length_a   1.000
_cell.length_b   1.000
_cell.length_c   1.000
_cell.angle_alpha   90.00
_cell.angle_beta   90.00
_cell.angle_gamma   90.00
#
_symmetry.space_group_name_H-M   'P 1'
#
loop_
_entity.id
_entity.type
_entity.pdbx_description
1 polymer ?
#
loop_
_entity_poly.entity_id
_entity_poly.type
_entity_poly.pdbx_seq_one_letter_code
_entity_poly.pdbx_strand_id
1 'polypeptide(L)'
;MRDLISAIAKNRPIRSILSGLITFAFMANASPVAASEWRYGCRGVLPSGDAPVIIFNRSSLIMLPKGWVGGPLLGAVNDQLLSASFSATDNNSGLAATMVFKRDDHPDEKLTLTETSSKTISDVNRPAGHQPRSEQITTYRKVYRWVSDGIYQGPYDIKMDCVNYELSAPRR
;
A
#
# COMPACT_ATOMS: atom_id res chain seq x y z
N MET A 1 -73.03 12.59 -10.26
CA MET A 1 -74.28 12.96 -9.57
C MET A 1 -73.87 13.26 -8.14
N ARG A 2 -73.53 14.52 -7.87
CA ARG A 2 -74.31 15.48 -7.05
C ARG A 2 -74.22 15.14 -5.57
N ASP A 3 -73.34 15.84 -4.85
CA ASP A 3 -73.69 16.90 -3.88
C ASP A 3 -73.84 16.23 -2.49
N LEU A 4 -73.23 16.65 -1.37
CA LEU A 4 -73.11 18.00 -0.85
C LEU A 4 -71.93 18.15 0.12
N ILE A 5 -71.35 19.34 0.05
CA ILE A 5 -70.49 20.02 1.01
C ILE A 5 -71.31 20.52 2.21
N SER A 6 -70.77 20.48 3.43
CA SER A 6 -70.71 21.63 4.37
C SER A 6 -69.87 21.23 5.60
N ALA A 7 -68.60 21.63 5.72
CA ALA A 7 -68.11 22.96 6.14
C ALA A 7 -68.69 23.44 7.48
N ILE A 8 -67.94 23.24 8.57
CA ILE A 8 -67.86 24.18 9.70
C ILE A 8 -66.39 24.25 10.13
N ALA A 9 -65.71 25.28 9.63
CA ALA A 9 -64.44 25.74 10.18
C ALA A 9 -64.73 26.61 11.42
N LYS A 10 -64.02 26.38 12.52
CA LYS A 10 -63.92 27.38 13.60
C LYS A 10 -62.48 27.44 14.10
N ASN A 11 -61.92 28.65 13.99
CA ASN A 11 -60.55 29.02 14.27
C ASN A 11 -60.14 28.78 15.74
N ARG A 12 -58.84 28.49 15.89
CA ARG A 12 -58.02 28.21 17.09
C ARG A 12 -58.18 29.26 18.22
N PRO A 13 -57.77 28.91 19.46
CA PRO A 13 -56.44 29.38 19.89
C PRO A 13 -55.63 28.41 20.79
N ILE A 14 -54.33 28.34 20.52
CA ILE A 14 -53.18 28.41 21.44
C ILE A 14 -53.02 27.34 22.56
N ARG A 15 -51.79 26.77 22.57
CA ARG A 15 -50.99 26.18 23.67
C ARG A 15 -51.17 24.69 24.04
N SER A 16 -50.17 23.94 23.56
CA SER A 16 -49.19 23.20 24.36
C SER A 16 -49.52 21.74 24.77
N ILE A 17 -48.46 20.92 24.67
CA ILE A 17 -48.11 19.74 25.50
C ILE A 17 -48.17 18.36 24.82
N LEU A 18 -46.94 17.87 24.58
CA LEU A 18 -46.39 16.50 24.72
C LEU A 18 -46.58 15.40 23.66
N SER A 19 -45.47 14.65 23.57
CA SER A 19 -45.26 13.26 23.11
C SER A 19 -44.84 13.16 21.65
N GLY A 20 -43.60 12.86 21.29
CA GLY A 20 -42.64 11.98 21.95
C GLY A 20 -42.48 10.73 21.10
N LEU A 21 -41.61 10.78 20.08
CA LEU A 21 -41.09 9.61 19.41
C LEU A 21 -39.63 9.90 19.01
N ILE A 22 -38.74 9.46 19.90
CA ILE A 22 -37.30 9.36 19.68
C ILE A 22 -37.11 8.38 18.52
N THR A 23 -36.75 8.88 17.34
CA THR A 23 -36.28 8.01 16.26
C THR A 23 -34.87 7.58 16.63
N PHE A 24 -34.72 6.35 17.13
CA PHE A 24 -33.43 5.71 17.30
C PHE A 24 -32.75 5.63 15.93
N ALA A 25 -31.81 6.53 15.68
CA ALA A 25 -30.83 6.34 14.63
C ALA A 25 -30.02 5.11 15.02
N PHE A 26 -30.25 3.98 14.34
CA PHE A 26 -29.29 2.88 14.32
C PHE A 26 -28.01 3.41 13.67
N MET A 27 -27.13 4.02 14.46
CA MET A 27 -25.71 4.06 14.11
C MET A 27 -25.22 2.62 14.22
N ALA A 28 -25.39 1.88 13.14
CA ALA A 28 -24.53 0.74 12.88
C ALA A 28 -23.11 1.33 12.82
N ASN A 29 -22.41 1.29 13.96
CA ASN A 29 -20.97 1.33 13.96
C ASN A 29 -20.54 0.10 13.17
N ALA A 30 -20.43 0.25 11.85
CA ALA A 30 -19.60 -0.63 11.07
C ALA A 30 -18.20 -0.45 11.68
N SER A 31 -17.86 -1.33 12.62
CA SER A 31 -16.47 -1.49 13.03
C SER A 31 -15.66 -1.59 11.75
N PRO A 32 -14.57 -0.81 11.60
CA PRO A 32 -13.78 -0.87 10.39
C PRO A 32 -13.45 -2.33 10.18
N VAL A 33 -13.92 -2.89 9.06
CA VAL A 33 -13.35 -4.13 8.54
C VAL A 33 -11.90 -3.78 8.31
N ALA A 34 -11.05 -4.09 9.29
CA ALA A 34 -9.62 -3.94 9.14
C ALA A 34 -9.25 -4.90 8.01
N ALA A 35 -9.07 -4.35 6.82
CA ALA A 35 -8.79 -5.12 5.62
C ALA A 35 -7.48 -5.90 5.83
N SER A 36 -7.31 -6.96 5.04
CA SER A 36 -6.01 -7.59 4.93
C SER A 36 -4.97 -6.55 4.49
N GLU A 37 -3.78 -6.61 5.08
CA GLU A 37 -2.66 -5.76 4.69
C GLU A 37 -1.64 -6.59 3.92
N TRP A 38 -1.07 -5.99 2.89
CA TRP A 38 -0.09 -6.63 2.04
C TRP A 38 1.07 -5.66 1.79
N ARG A 39 2.30 -6.10 2.03
CA ARG A 39 3.51 -5.30 1.84
C ARG A 39 4.58 -6.12 1.15
N TYR A 40 5.09 -5.59 0.05
CA TYR A 40 6.18 -6.19 -0.69
C TYR A 40 7.29 -5.17 -0.92
N GLY A 41 8.53 -5.61 -0.84
CA GLY A 41 9.66 -4.80 -1.26
C GLY A 41 10.98 -5.57 -1.31
N CYS A 42 11.95 -4.95 -1.97
CA CYS A 42 13.29 -5.49 -2.19
C CYS A 42 14.36 -4.46 -1.86
N ARG A 43 15.52 -4.93 -1.42
CA ARG A 43 16.73 -4.13 -1.23
C ARG A 43 17.92 -4.78 -1.90
N GLY A 44 18.67 -3.99 -2.65
CA GLY A 44 19.89 -4.40 -3.34
C GLY A 44 20.96 -3.32 -3.27
N VAL A 45 22.15 -3.64 -3.75
CA VAL A 45 23.29 -2.71 -3.83
C VAL A 45 23.74 -2.64 -5.29
N LEU A 46 23.84 -1.42 -5.83
CA LEU A 46 24.33 -1.22 -7.20
C LEU A 46 25.83 -1.52 -7.32
N PRO A 47 26.30 -2.11 -8.42
CA PRO A 47 27.71 -2.45 -8.62
C PRO A 47 28.54 -1.24 -9.11
N SER A 48 28.79 -0.28 -8.22
CA SER A 48 29.60 0.92 -8.50
C SER A 48 30.36 1.36 -7.26
N GLY A 49 31.42 2.17 -7.38
CA GLY A 49 32.26 2.66 -6.27
C GLY A 49 31.51 2.98 -4.96
N ASP A 50 30.89 4.15 -4.85
CA ASP A 50 30.08 4.56 -3.68
C ASP A 50 28.68 3.90 -3.69
N ALA A 51 28.64 2.60 -3.99
CA ALA A 51 27.48 1.75 -4.24
C ALA A 51 26.21 2.17 -3.50
N PRO A 52 25.26 2.88 -4.17
CA PRO A 52 24.00 3.21 -3.56
C PRO A 52 23.20 1.93 -3.31
N VAL A 53 22.45 1.95 -2.22
CA VAL A 53 21.45 0.92 -1.91
C VAL A 53 20.18 1.31 -2.63
N ILE A 54 19.63 0.38 -3.41
CA ILE A 54 18.30 0.52 -3.97
C ILE A 54 17.33 -0.17 -3.04
N ILE A 55 16.21 0.49 -2.75
CA ILE A 55 15.05 -0.12 -2.13
C ILE A 55 13.86 0.16 -3.03
N PHE A 56 13.03 -0.84 -3.28
CA PHE A 56 11.78 -0.61 -4.00
C PHE A 56 10.63 -1.39 -3.39
N ASN A 57 9.43 -0.88 -3.62
CA ASN A 57 8.15 -1.53 -3.35
C ASN A 57 7.30 -1.50 -4.64
N ARG A 58 6.01 -1.85 -4.55
CA ARG A 58 5.13 -1.93 -5.74
C ARG A 58 4.88 -0.59 -6.45
N SER A 59 5.05 0.52 -5.75
CA SER A 59 4.67 1.86 -6.20
C SER A 59 5.85 2.80 -6.35
N SER A 60 6.96 2.51 -5.67
CA SER A 60 8.11 3.40 -5.67
C SER A 60 9.44 2.65 -5.60
N LEU A 61 10.47 3.31 -6.11
CA LEU A 61 11.87 2.93 -5.95
C LEU A 61 12.64 4.14 -5.42
N ILE A 62 13.59 3.88 -4.54
CA ILE A 62 14.48 4.88 -3.97
C ILE A 62 15.92 4.41 -4.06
N MET A 63 16.83 5.35 -4.31
CA MET A 63 18.27 5.13 -4.20
C MET A 63 18.81 5.94 -3.04
N LEU A 64 19.55 5.28 -2.16
CA LEU A 64 20.12 5.90 -0.96
C LEU A 64 21.62 5.63 -0.87
N PRO A 65 22.42 6.58 -0.35
CA PRO A 65 23.80 6.29 0.04
C PRO A 65 23.86 5.15 1.05
N LYS A 66 24.83 4.24 0.92
CA LYS A 66 24.95 3.07 1.80
C LYS A 66 24.99 3.41 3.29
N GLY A 67 25.65 4.51 3.65
CA GLY A 67 25.75 4.99 5.04
C GLY A 67 24.43 5.40 5.68
N TRP A 68 23.37 5.59 4.88
CA TRP A 68 22.05 6.02 5.36
C TRP A 68 21.08 4.84 5.55
N VAL A 69 21.44 3.63 5.11
CA VAL A 69 20.52 2.47 5.16
C VAL A 69 20.86 1.53 6.30
N GLY A 70 20.18 1.71 7.44
CA GLY A 70 20.19 0.82 8.60
C GLY A 70 18.83 0.15 8.86
N GLY A 71 18.83 -0.91 9.68
CA GLY A 71 17.61 -1.57 10.16
C GLY A 71 17.00 -2.65 9.24
N PRO A 72 15.92 -3.32 9.69
CA PRO A 72 15.24 -4.38 8.94
C PRO A 72 14.55 -3.86 7.67
N LEU A 73 14.56 -4.68 6.60
CA LEU A 73 13.97 -4.34 5.30
C LEU A 73 12.50 -3.89 5.39
N LEU A 74 11.69 -4.53 6.23
CA LEU A 74 10.28 -4.17 6.45
C LEU A 74 10.09 -2.73 6.95
N GLY A 75 11.06 -2.18 7.68
CA GLY A 75 11.05 -0.79 8.11
C GLY A 75 11.40 0.18 6.97
N ALA A 76 12.29 -0.23 6.07
CA ALA A 76 12.75 0.58 4.94
C ALA A 76 11.74 0.64 3.77
N VAL A 77 10.79 -0.29 3.71
CA VAL A 77 9.71 -0.35 2.70
C VAL A 77 8.52 0.55 3.06
N ASN A 78 8.60 1.34 4.15
CA ASN A 78 7.56 2.29 4.53
C ASN A 78 7.79 3.67 3.88
N ASP A 79 6.71 4.32 3.43
CA ASP A 79 6.62 5.25 2.28
C ASP A 79 7.34 6.62 2.32
N GLN A 80 8.40 6.83 3.12
CA GLN A 80 9.07 8.14 3.13
C GLN A 80 10.58 8.06 3.28
N LEU A 81 11.32 7.91 2.17
CA LEU A 81 12.75 8.23 2.14
C LEU A 81 13.16 8.91 0.82
N LEU A 82 13.75 10.11 0.98
CA LEU A 82 14.15 11.08 -0.05
C LEU A 82 15.59 10.85 -0.55
N SER A 83 15.78 11.00 -1.87
CA SER A 83 16.88 11.74 -2.56
C SER A 83 16.89 11.46 -4.06
N ALA A 84 16.33 10.32 -4.49
CA ALA A 84 15.90 10.06 -5.87
C ALA A 84 14.72 9.09 -5.81
N SER A 85 13.49 9.63 -5.84
CA SER A 85 12.26 8.86 -5.86
C SER A 85 11.83 8.59 -7.30
N PHE A 86 11.46 7.35 -7.54
CA PHE A 86 10.90 6.92 -8.80
C PHE A 86 9.53 6.34 -8.53
N SER A 87 8.54 6.78 -9.29
CA SER A 87 7.19 6.25 -9.24
C SER A 87 7.03 5.11 -10.24
N ALA A 88 6.40 4.01 -9.82
CA ALA A 88 6.06 2.91 -10.71
C ALA A 88 5.09 3.41 -11.79
N THR A 89 5.30 2.95 -13.03
CA THR A 89 4.39 3.24 -14.15
C THR A 89 3.07 2.48 -14.05
N ASP A 90 3.06 1.38 -13.31
CA ASP A 90 1.88 0.58 -12.97
C ASP A 90 2.00 0.09 -11.52
N ASN A 91 1.03 0.42 -10.66
CA ASN A 91 1.04 0.00 -9.25
C ASN A 91 0.81 -1.51 -9.05
N ASN A 92 0.43 -2.23 -10.10
CA ASN A 92 0.37 -3.70 -10.09
C ASN A 92 1.73 -4.33 -10.45
N SER A 93 2.70 -3.54 -10.93
CA SER A 93 3.98 -4.07 -11.41
C SER A 93 4.89 -4.61 -10.31
N GLY A 94 4.65 -4.30 -9.03
CA GLY A 94 5.39 -4.88 -7.90
C GLY A 94 5.33 -6.41 -7.78
N LEU A 95 4.44 -7.07 -8.52
CA LEU A 95 4.34 -8.53 -8.66
C LEU A 95 4.77 -9.03 -10.05
N ALA A 96 5.03 -8.13 -10.98
CA ALA A 96 5.44 -8.46 -12.32
C ALA A 96 6.94 -8.77 -12.34
N ALA A 97 7.31 -9.73 -13.20
CA ALA A 97 8.72 -10.01 -13.47
C ALA A 97 9.43 -8.79 -14.06
N THR A 98 8.72 -7.83 -14.65
CA THR A 98 9.28 -6.58 -15.16
C THR A 98 8.57 -5.38 -14.54
N MET A 99 9.33 -4.50 -13.91
CA MET A 99 8.88 -3.25 -13.32
C MET A 99 9.55 -2.08 -14.02
N VAL A 100 8.76 -1.03 -14.30
CA VAL A 100 9.27 0.20 -14.88
C VAL A 100 8.92 1.36 -13.96
N PHE A 101 9.95 2.11 -13.55
CA PHE A 101 9.82 3.30 -12.70
C PHE A 101 10.25 4.53 -13.48
N LYS A 102 9.59 5.67 -13.23
CA LYS A 102 9.92 6.98 -13.81
C LYS A 102 10.46 7.88 -12.72
N ARG A 103 11.47 8.71 -13.02
CA ARG A 103 11.92 9.71 -12.05
C ARG A 103 10.86 10.79 -11.90
N ASP A 104 10.55 11.17 -10.67
CA ASP A 104 9.43 12.10 -10.42
C ASP A 104 9.66 13.49 -11.04
N ASP A 105 10.91 13.95 -11.10
CA ASP A 105 11.30 15.27 -11.62
C ASP A 105 11.69 15.25 -13.12
N HIS A 106 11.98 14.08 -13.70
CA HIS A 106 12.37 13.90 -15.09
C HIS A 106 11.71 12.62 -15.65
N PRO A 107 10.43 12.70 -16.07
CA PRO A 107 9.62 11.52 -16.40
C PRO A 107 10.05 10.79 -17.69
N ASP A 108 10.88 11.43 -18.50
CA ASP A 108 11.52 10.83 -19.67
C ASP A 108 12.62 9.86 -19.27
N GLU A 109 13.23 10.06 -18.09
CA GLU A 109 14.18 9.13 -17.51
C GLU A 109 13.47 8.00 -16.77
N LYS A 110 13.81 6.79 -17.15
CA LYS A 110 13.18 5.54 -16.73
C LYS A 110 14.21 4.56 -16.21
N LEU A 111 13.65 3.71 -15.38
CA LEU A 111 14.32 2.56 -14.83
C LEU A 111 13.51 1.32 -15.14
N THR A 112 14.15 0.27 -15.65
CA THR A 112 13.54 -1.04 -15.78
C THR A 112 14.27 -2.06 -14.92
N LEU A 113 13.52 -2.78 -14.09
CA LEU A 113 13.96 -3.96 -13.37
C LEU A 113 13.29 -5.19 -13.96
N THR A 114 14.07 -6.14 -14.44
CA THR A 114 13.55 -7.44 -14.91
C THR A 114 14.08 -8.57 -14.04
N GLU A 115 13.21 -9.26 -13.32
CA GLU A 115 13.53 -10.45 -12.54
C GLU A 115 14.10 -11.54 -13.46
N THR A 116 15.32 -11.96 -13.16
CA THR A 116 15.99 -13.07 -13.86
C THR A 116 16.03 -14.34 -13.02
N SER A 117 15.93 -14.21 -11.70
CA SER A 117 15.94 -15.34 -10.77
C SER A 117 15.24 -14.98 -9.46
N SER A 118 14.59 -15.98 -8.85
CA SER A 118 14.01 -15.88 -7.52
C SER A 118 14.16 -17.19 -6.76
N LYS A 119 14.62 -17.08 -5.51
CA LYS A 119 14.74 -18.20 -4.57
C LYS A 119 14.12 -17.81 -3.25
N THR A 120 13.15 -18.61 -2.78
CA THR A 120 12.60 -18.47 -1.43
C THR A 120 13.67 -18.87 -0.40
N ILE A 121 13.85 -18.02 0.62
CA ILE A 121 14.81 -18.23 1.72
C ILE A 121 14.08 -18.67 2.98
N SER A 122 12.96 -18.03 3.30
CA SER A 122 12.10 -18.43 4.41
C SER A 122 10.64 -18.16 4.07
N ASP A 123 9.75 -18.94 4.66
CA ASP A 123 8.31 -18.68 4.65
C ASP A 123 7.75 -19.02 6.03
N VAL A 124 7.24 -18.02 6.73
CA VAL A 124 6.81 -18.14 8.12
C VAL A 124 5.37 -17.66 8.23
N ASN A 125 4.47 -18.54 8.66
CA ASN A 125 3.09 -18.20 8.97
C ASN A 125 2.85 -18.36 10.49
N ARG A 126 2.32 -17.33 11.14
CA ARG A 126 2.08 -17.33 12.59
C ARG A 126 0.93 -16.39 12.97
N PRO A 127 0.38 -16.50 14.20
CA PRO A 127 -0.52 -15.49 14.73
C PRO A 127 0.15 -14.11 14.79
N ALA A 128 -0.57 -13.06 14.42
CA ALA A 128 -0.10 -11.68 14.48
C ALA A 128 -0.26 -11.14 15.92
N GLY A 129 0.70 -11.48 16.79
CA GLY A 129 0.65 -11.13 18.20
C GLY A 129 -0.56 -11.77 18.90
N HIS A 130 -1.31 -10.96 19.66
CA HIS A 130 -2.50 -11.42 20.40
C HIS A 130 -3.81 -11.15 19.64
N GLN A 131 -3.74 -10.65 18.41
CA GLN A 131 -4.92 -10.31 17.61
C GLN A 131 -5.48 -11.56 16.90
N PRO A 132 -6.78 -11.60 16.55
CA PRO A 132 -7.38 -12.68 15.76
C PRO A 132 -7.00 -12.57 14.27
N ARG A 133 -5.72 -12.35 14.00
CA ARG A 133 -5.11 -12.18 12.67
C ARG A 133 -3.93 -13.14 12.56
N SER A 134 -3.64 -13.55 11.35
CA SER A 134 -2.44 -14.32 10.99
C SER A 134 -1.55 -13.45 10.13
N GLU A 135 -0.25 -13.52 10.36
CA GLU A 135 0.74 -12.92 9.48
C GLU A 135 1.55 -14.01 8.78
N GLN A 136 1.88 -13.74 7.52
CA GLN A 136 2.81 -14.52 6.73
C GLN A 136 3.96 -13.62 6.27
N ILE A 137 5.18 -14.08 6.50
CA ILE A 137 6.40 -13.40 6.07
C ILE A 137 7.20 -14.35 5.22
N THR A 138 7.29 -14.05 3.93
CA THR A 138 8.12 -14.79 2.98
C THR A 138 9.31 -13.93 2.59
N THR A 139 10.52 -14.46 2.73
CA THR A 139 11.75 -13.78 2.29
C THR A 139 12.32 -14.48 1.07
N TYR A 140 12.85 -13.68 0.14
CA TYR A 140 13.41 -14.17 -1.11
C TYR A 140 14.79 -13.57 -1.36
N ARG A 141 15.64 -14.34 -2.04
CA ARG A 141 16.80 -13.82 -2.74
C ARG A 141 16.45 -13.77 -4.22
N LYS A 142 16.38 -12.57 -4.78
CA LYS A 142 16.07 -12.34 -6.20
C LYS A 142 17.27 -11.74 -6.92
N VAL A 143 17.30 -11.91 -8.24
CA VAL A 143 18.23 -11.22 -9.13
C VAL A 143 17.41 -10.44 -10.14
N TYR A 144 17.70 -9.14 -10.24
CA TYR A 144 17.06 -8.25 -11.20
C TYR A 144 18.09 -7.71 -12.18
N ARG A 145 17.75 -7.76 -13.47
CA ARG A 145 18.42 -7.02 -14.54
C ARG A 145 17.99 -5.56 -14.46
N TRP A 146 18.94 -4.68 -14.15
CA TRP A 146 18.79 -3.23 -14.14
C TRP A 146 19.12 -2.66 -15.51
N VAL A 147 18.22 -1.84 -16.04
CA VAL A 147 18.42 -1.03 -17.24
C VAL A 147 17.92 0.37 -16.94
N SER A 148 18.72 1.38 -17.24
CA SER A 148 18.30 2.78 -17.15
C SER A 148 18.79 3.57 -18.37
N ASP A 149 17.99 4.55 -18.78
CA ASP A 149 18.20 5.46 -19.90
C ASP A 149 18.58 6.88 -19.43
N GLY A 150 19.38 6.98 -18.36
CA GLY A 150 19.89 8.26 -17.86
C GLY A 150 20.31 8.26 -16.40
N ILE A 151 19.86 7.25 -15.63
CA ILE A 151 20.07 7.15 -14.19
C ILE A 151 20.99 5.96 -13.89
N TYR A 152 22.25 6.24 -13.54
CA TYR A 152 23.22 5.22 -13.16
C TYR A 152 23.45 4.17 -14.27
N GLN A 153 24.50 4.40 -15.07
CA GLN A 153 24.77 3.64 -16.29
C GLN A 153 24.72 2.14 -16.04
N GLY A 154 23.74 1.45 -16.63
CA GLY A 154 23.66 -0.01 -16.68
C GLY A 154 24.05 -0.52 -18.08
N PRO A 155 23.81 -1.81 -18.38
CA PRO A 155 22.96 -2.73 -17.63
C PRO A 155 23.73 -3.63 -16.62
N TYR A 156 23.07 -3.96 -15.50
CA TYR A 156 23.66 -4.76 -14.43
C TYR A 156 22.71 -5.83 -13.91
N ASP A 157 23.27 -6.87 -13.28
CA ASP A 157 22.48 -7.82 -12.50
C ASP A 157 22.65 -7.51 -11.02
N ILE A 158 21.54 -7.22 -10.35
CA ILE A 158 21.52 -6.82 -8.94
C ILE A 158 20.89 -7.94 -8.12
N LYS A 159 21.66 -8.47 -7.18
CA LYS A 159 21.14 -9.39 -6.17
C LYS A 159 20.40 -8.59 -5.13
N MET A 160 19.17 -8.99 -4.84
CA MET A 160 18.30 -8.30 -3.89
C MET A 160 17.73 -9.26 -2.86
N ASP A 161 17.66 -8.79 -1.61
CA ASP A 161 16.87 -9.41 -0.56
C ASP A 161 15.47 -8.80 -0.60
N CYS A 162 14.46 -9.64 -0.72
CA CYS A 162 13.07 -9.23 -0.84
C CYS A 162 12.22 -9.84 0.28
N VAL A 163 11.14 -9.15 0.62
CA VAL A 163 10.15 -9.61 1.60
C VAL A 163 8.75 -9.42 1.05
N ASN A 164 7.91 -10.44 1.26
CA ASN A 164 6.47 -10.38 1.13
C ASN A 164 5.85 -10.56 2.53
N TYR A 165 5.03 -9.60 2.96
CA TYR A 165 4.30 -9.62 4.21
C TYR A 165 2.81 -9.58 3.92
N GLU A 166 2.08 -10.54 4.48
CA GLU A 166 0.63 -10.61 4.37
C GLU A 166 0.02 -10.70 5.76
N LEU A 167 -0.93 -9.84 6.07
CA LEU A 167 -1.68 -9.85 7.32
C LEU A 167 -3.15 -10.06 7.00
N SER A 168 -3.72 -11.17 7.47
CA SER A 168 -5.12 -11.51 7.19
C SER A 168 -6.08 -10.49 7.80
N ALA A 169 -7.30 -10.42 7.27
CA ALA A 169 -8.38 -9.70 7.93
C ALA A 169 -8.70 -10.36 9.30
N PRO A 170 -9.18 -9.60 10.30
CA PRO A 170 -9.62 -10.17 11.56
C PRO A 170 -10.62 -11.31 11.32
N ARG A 171 -10.35 -12.47 11.91
CA ARG A 171 -11.34 -13.56 11.95
C ARG A 171 -12.49 -13.12 12.86
N ARG A 172 -13.72 -13.19 12.33
CA ARG A 172 -14.95 -12.93 13.09
C ARG A 172 -15.24 -14.09 14.05
#